data_AF-A0A0V0QW22-F1
#
_entry.id   AF-A0A0V0QW22-F1
#
_cell.length_a   1.000
_cell.length_b   1.000
_cell.length_c   1.000
_cell.angle_alpha   90.00
_cell.angle_beta   90.00
_cell.angle_gamma   90.00
#
_symmetry.space_group_name_H-M   'P 1'
#
loop_
_entity.id
_entity.type
_entity.pdbx_description
1 polymer ?
#
loop_
_entity_poly.entity_id
_entity_poly.type
_entity_poly.pdbx_seq_one_letter_code
_entity_poly.pdbx_strand_id
1 'polypeptide(L)'
;MYKTHNFGYEHDVGGDIMNLYTEQRKLHEQQQQEPKLKQYLEKQKNLQYWEYKADALVVALSMKGLMNVDQMRCGVENLEGHQGMEYYERWVLSVIRILTNSKVIERKELEQILGINKELYDEKFAEKQLFQAGDIVQVKSEHENIPFRRPHLRTPGYLYGTLGVVVKVVGKFKNPELLAYKEEGPKQYLYTIRFKQKDLWPEYNGSDLDTIDVEIYQHWLQSVNSKKNEEIKKLLQDFQPVDVQEKVQEIQGHQHLPRKIVEANAVLKEGEPQNGEMLCNALCQVLFDKKVLEPQELQKIITKCENLGNKNEGARIVARAWTKPDFKEKLLQNANKALEEEFEEIRGSNPNTPTELIVHENTDNVHNVIVCTLCSCYPKSILGMSPSWYKSRTYRARIVREPRRVLQEFGCHIDQNKQIRVHDSTADTRYMVLPQRPKGTENLSEEELIQMVTRDGMLGVALI
;
A
#
# COMPACT_ATOMS: atom_id res chain seq x y z
N MET A 1 -11.31 22.74 79.05
CA MET A 1 -10.86 24.06 78.56
C MET A 1 -10.51 23.94 77.08
N TYR A 2 -11.15 24.75 76.24
CA TYR A 2 -10.75 25.26 74.92
C TYR A 2 -10.37 24.33 73.73
N LYS A 3 -11.30 24.33 72.75
CA LYS A 3 -11.19 24.58 71.28
C LYS A 3 -10.06 23.95 70.43
N THR A 4 -10.49 23.27 69.36
CA THR A 4 -9.93 23.37 67.98
C THR A 4 -11.07 23.11 66.97
N HIS A 5 -11.70 24.16 66.44
CA HIS A 5 -11.55 24.72 65.08
C HIS A 5 -11.95 23.79 63.92
N ASN A 6 -13.14 24.08 63.35
CA ASN A 6 -13.63 23.62 62.04
C ASN A 6 -13.54 24.80 61.05
N PHE A 7 -12.79 24.62 59.96
CA PHE A 7 -12.75 25.37 58.69
C PHE A 7 -11.98 24.43 57.73
N GLY A 8 -12.27 24.18 56.45
CA GLY A 8 -13.27 24.62 55.48
C GLY A 8 -12.82 24.08 54.10
N TYR A 9 -13.77 23.96 53.15
CA TYR A 9 -13.63 23.76 51.69
C TYR A 9 -12.91 22.51 51.13
N GLU A 10 -13.60 21.78 50.26
CA GLU A 10 -13.33 21.84 48.82
C GLU A 10 -14.49 21.28 47.99
N HIS A 11 -14.99 22.10 47.07
CA HIS A 11 -15.88 21.73 45.98
C HIS A 11 -15.11 20.82 45.02
N ASP A 12 -15.68 19.66 44.67
CA ASP A 12 -15.13 18.77 43.65
C ASP A 12 -15.34 19.39 42.26
N VAL A 13 -14.35 20.18 41.81
CA VAL A 13 -14.29 20.77 40.47
C VAL A 13 -13.72 19.76 39.44
N GLY A 14 -13.45 18.52 39.84
CA GLY A 14 -12.82 17.49 38.99
C GLY A 14 -13.78 16.79 38.04
N GLY A 15 -15.05 16.66 38.41
CA GLY A 15 -16.05 15.90 37.65
C GLY A 15 -16.57 16.58 36.38
N ASP A 16 -16.74 17.91 36.38
CA ASP A 16 -17.40 18.65 35.29
C ASP A 16 -16.44 19.05 34.15
N ILE A 17 -15.14 19.22 34.43
CA ILE A 17 -14.16 19.59 33.38
C ILE A 17 -13.86 18.40 32.46
N MET A 18 -13.88 17.16 32.99
CA MET A 18 -13.54 15.98 32.21
C MET A 18 -14.65 15.52 31.27
N ASN A 19 -15.92 15.82 31.59
CA ASN A 19 -17.05 15.61 30.68
C ASN A 19 -17.06 16.64 29.54
N LEU A 20 -16.78 17.92 29.82
CA LEU A 20 -16.65 18.96 28.79
C LEU A 20 -15.46 18.72 27.85
N TYR A 21 -14.32 18.23 28.35
CA TYR A 21 -13.16 17.86 27.53
C TYR A 21 -13.44 16.66 26.62
N THR A 22 -14.22 15.69 27.10
CA THR A 22 -14.56 14.47 26.35
C THR A 22 -15.61 14.74 25.27
N GLU A 23 -16.59 15.61 25.53
CA GLU A 23 -17.57 16.02 24.51
C GLU A 23 -16.98 16.96 23.46
N GLN A 24 -16.14 17.93 23.85
CA GLN A 24 -15.43 18.79 22.89
C GLN A 24 -14.47 17.98 22.02
N ARG A 25 -13.80 16.95 22.55
CA ARG A 25 -12.93 16.06 21.75
C ARG A 25 -13.73 15.21 20.77
N LYS A 26 -14.92 14.72 21.12
CA LYS A 26 -15.83 14.02 20.19
C LYS A 26 -16.36 14.94 19.10
N LEU A 27 -16.68 16.20 19.42
CA LEU A 27 -17.08 17.22 18.44
C LEU A 27 -15.90 17.66 17.55
N HIS A 28 -14.69 17.82 18.10
CA HIS A 28 -13.48 18.11 17.32
C HIS A 28 -13.08 16.93 16.42
N GLU A 29 -13.21 15.68 16.89
CA GLU A 29 -12.94 14.49 16.08
C GLU A 29 -13.99 14.28 14.98
N GLN A 30 -15.26 14.65 15.22
CA GLN A 30 -16.30 14.68 14.17
C GLN A 30 -16.08 15.80 13.15
N GLN A 31 -15.70 17.00 13.61
CA GLN A 31 -15.48 18.17 12.73
C GLN A 31 -14.14 18.09 11.96
N GLN A 32 -13.16 17.32 12.42
CA GLN A 32 -11.86 17.12 11.73
C GLN A 32 -11.82 15.92 10.77
N GLN A 33 -12.86 15.08 10.72
CA GLN A 33 -12.92 13.93 9.81
C GLN A 33 -13.52 14.27 8.44
N GLU A 34 -14.44 15.23 8.37
CA GLU A 34 -15.08 15.66 7.10
C GLU A 34 -14.10 16.18 6.02
N PRO A 35 -13.00 16.90 6.34
CA PRO A 35 -12.06 17.38 5.31
C PRO A 35 -11.14 16.30 4.73
N LYS A 36 -10.89 15.20 5.45
CA LYS A 36 -9.84 14.23 5.09
C LYS A 36 -10.19 13.39 3.88
N LEU A 37 -11.47 13.03 3.69
CA LEU A 37 -11.89 12.25 2.52
C LEU A 37 -11.78 13.10 1.24
N LYS A 38 -12.23 14.37 1.28
CA LYS A 38 -12.16 15.28 0.13
C LYS A 38 -10.71 15.58 -0.29
N GLN A 39 -9.83 15.81 0.67
CA GLN A 39 -8.40 16.04 0.42
C GLN A 39 -7.67 14.76 -0.05
N TYR A 40 -8.09 13.58 0.41
CA TYR A 40 -7.63 12.28 -0.09
C TYR A 40 -8.11 12.01 -1.53
N LEU A 41 -9.36 12.35 -1.85
CA LEU A 41 -9.97 12.24 -3.18
C LEU A 41 -9.26 13.15 -4.20
N GLU A 42 -8.88 14.36 -3.81
CA GLU A 42 -8.15 15.29 -4.69
C GLU A 42 -6.71 14.82 -4.99
N LYS A 43 -6.05 14.12 -4.06
CA LYS A 43 -4.69 13.59 -4.24
C LYS A 43 -4.59 12.37 -5.15
N GLN A 44 -5.66 11.60 -5.36
CA GLN A 44 -5.62 10.29 -6.03
C GLN A 44 -6.19 10.32 -7.45
N LYS A 45 -5.86 11.35 -8.22
CA LYS A 45 -6.55 11.58 -9.50
C LYS A 45 -6.23 10.60 -10.62
N ASN A 46 -5.25 9.69 -10.50
CA ASN A 46 -5.09 8.54 -11.40
C ASN A 46 -4.21 7.46 -10.75
N LEU A 47 -4.46 6.20 -11.10
CA LEU A 47 -3.56 5.10 -10.74
C LEU A 47 -2.19 5.30 -11.40
N GLN A 48 -1.12 5.04 -10.66
CA GLN A 48 0.25 5.02 -11.18
C GLN A 48 0.49 3.77 -12.02
N TYR A 49 1.46 3.82 -12.94
CA TYR A 49 1.79 2.68 -13.80
C TYR A 49 2.12 1.40 -13.00
N TRP A 50 2.83 1.53 -11.87
CA TRP A 50 3.17 0.38 -11.02
C TRP A 50 1.93 -0.26 -10.37
N GLU A 51 0.87 0.51 -10.12
CA GLU A 51 -0.39 -0.01 -9.58
C GLU A 51 -1.14 -0.85 -10.62
N TYR A 52 -1.13 -0.43 -11.89
CA TYR A 52 -1.62 -1.25 -13.01
C TYR A 52 -0.77 -2.51 -13.19
N LYS A 53 0.56 -2.39 -13.06
CA LYS A 53 1.48 -3.53 -13.11
C LYS A 53 1.19 -4.54 -12.00
N ALA A 54 0.96 -4.09 -10.77
CA ALA A 54 0.60 -4.96 -9.65
C ALA A 54 -0.73 -5.70 -9.89
N ASP A 55 -1.75 -5.02 -10.42
CA ASP A 55 -3.02 -5.65 -10.79
C ASP A 55 -2.83 -6.69 -11.91
N ALA A 56 -2.13 -6.30 -12.98
CA ALA A 56 -1.83 -7.17 -14.12
C ALA A 56 -1.02 -8.40 -13.71
N LEU A 57 -0.13 -8.26 -12.73
CA LEU A 57 0.64 -9.37 -12.18
C LEU A 57 -0.28 -10.41 -11.52
N VAL A 58 -1.22 -9.96 -10.68
CA VAL A 58 -2.22 -10.84 -10.07
C VAL A 58 -3.06 -11.55 -11.13
N VAL A 59 -3.47 -10.83 -12.18
CA VAL A 59 -4.19 -11.42 -13.32
C VAL A 59 -3.38 -12.52 -13.99
N ALA A 60 -2.13 -12.22 -14.38
CA ALA A 60 -1.26 -13.15 -15.09
C ALA A 60 -1.00 -14.43 -14.28
N LEU A 61 -0.69 -14.28 -13.00
CA LEU A 61 -0.43 -15.41 -12.11
C LEU A 61 -1.69 -16.25 -11.85
N SER A 62 -2.86 -15.62 -11.77
CA SER A 62 -4.14 -16.33 -11.65
C SER A 62 -4.46 -17.13 -12.91
N MET A 63 -4.25 -16.56 -14.10
CA MET A 63 -4.43 -17.26 -15.38
C MET A 63 -3.52 -18.49 -15.53
N LYS A 64 -2.33 -18.44 -14.93
CA LYS A 64 -1.38 -19.56 -14.89
C LYS A 64 -1.67 -20.58 -13.78
N GLY A 65 -2.73 -20.37 -12.99
CA GLY A 65 -3.11 -21.27 -11.89
C GLY A 65 -2.14 -21.25 -10.70
N LEU A 66 -1.28 -20.22 -10.59
CA LEU A 66 -0.30 -20.09 -9.50
C LEU A 66 -0.90 -19.46 -8.24
N MET A 67 -2.06 -18.83 -8.39
CA MET A 67 -2.80 -18.25 -7.28
C MET A 67 -4.29 -18.13 -7.61
N ASN A 68 -5.12 -17.89 -6.60
CA ASN A 68 -6.51 -17.49 -6.74
C ASN A 68 -6.86 -16.32 -5.81
N VAL A 69 -8.10 -15.82 -5.92
CA VAL A 69 -8.57 -14.66 -5.16
C VAL A 69 -8.59 -14.92 -3.66
N ASP A 70 -8.93 -16.14 -3.23
CA ASP A 70 -8.98 -16.49 -1.80
C ASP A 70 -7.59 -16.55 -1.17
N GLN A 71 -6.62 -17.13 -1.88
CA GLN A 71 -5.22 -17.12 -1.47
C GLN A 71 -4.68 -15.69 -1.39
N MET A 72 -5.00 -14.86 -2.37
CA MET A 72 -4.63 -13.45 -2.39
C MET A 72 -5.17 -12.72 -1.17
N ARG A 73 -6.44 -12.92 -0.85
CA ARG A 73 -7.11 -12.30 0.30
C ARG A 73 -6.53 -12.79 1.63
N CYS A 74 -6.39 -14.11 1.78
CA CYS A 74 -5.76 -14.72 2.95
C CYS A 74 -4.34 -14.19 3.17
N GLY A 75 -3.56 -14.01 2.11
CA GLY A 75 -2.22 -13.43 2.20
C GLY A 75 -2.23 -11.99 2.71
N VAL A 76 -3.16 -11.15 2.26
CA VAL A 76 -3.33 -9.76 2.74
C VAL A 76 -3.76 -9.72 4.21
N GLU A 77 -4.72 -10.56 4.60
CA GLU A 77 -5.23 -10.65 5.97
C GLU A 77 -4.14 -11.08 6.98
N ASN A 78 -3.14 -11.82 6.52
CA ASN A 78 -2.00 -12.27 7.34
C ASN A 78 -0.80 -11.29 7.36
N LEU A 79 -0.91 -10.10 6.76
CA LEU A 79 0.14 -9.08 6.83
C LEU A 79 0.04 -8.31 8.17
N GLU A 80 1.06 -8.42 9.00
CA GLU A 80 1.18 -7.58 10.19
C GLU A 80 1.33 -6.10 9.82
N GLY A 81 0.63 -5.20 10.53
CA GLY A 81 0.75 -3.76 10.30
C GLY A 81 0.20 -3.27 8.94
N HIS A 82 -0.56 -4.11 8.21
CA HIS A 82 -1.09 -3.77 6.88
C HIS A 82 -1.89 -2.45 6.81
N GLN A 83 -2.34 -1.92 7.95
CA GLN A 83 -3.07 -0.64 8.01
C GLN A 83 -2.22 0.55 7.53
N GLY A 84 -0.90 0.52 7.69
CA GLY A 84 0.01 1.58 7.24
C GLY A 84 0.47 1.47 5.78
N MET A 85 0.20 0.34 5.12
CA MET A 85 0.67 0.06 3.75
C MET A 85 -0.27 0.60 2.68
N GLU A 86 0.25 0.90 1.50
CA GLU A 86 -0.56 1.25 0.34
C GLU A 86 -1.36 0.05 -0.18
N TYR A 87 -2.39 0.31 -0.99
CA TYR A 87 -3.31 -0.74 -1.42
C TYR A 87 -2.62 -1.83 -2.26
N TYR A 88 -1.93 -1.42 -3.32
CA TYR A 88 -1.24 -2.37 -4.21
C TYR A 88 0.07 -2.88 -3.61
N GLU A 89 0.67 -2.18 -2.66
CA GLU A 89 1.78 -2.70 -1.86
C GLU A 89 1.37 -4.00 -1.14
N ARG A 90 0.21 -4.01 -0.46
CA ARG A 90 -0.32 -5.23 0.18
C ARG A 90 -0.53 -6.35 -0.82
N TRP A 91 -0.94 -6.01 -2.04
CA TRP A 91 -1.14 -7.00 -3.10
C TRP A 91 0.17 -7.66 -3.48
N VAL A 92 1.20 -6.88 -3.77
CA VAL A 92 2.54 -7.38 -4.10
C VAL A 92 3.08 -8.25 -2.96
N LEU A 93 2.96 -7.81 -1.71
CA LEU A 93 3.39 -8.57 -0.54
C LEU A 93 2.67 -9.92 -0.40
N SER A 94 1.35 -9.94 -0.62
CA SER A 94 0.56 -11.17 -0.63
C SER A 94 1.02 -12.13 -1.74
N VAL A 95 1.25 -11.61 -2.96
CA VAL A 95 1.78 -12.41 -4.08
C VAL A 95 3.14 -13.01 -3.73
N ILE A 96 4.07 -12.21 -3.20
CA ILE A 96 5.40 -12.70 -2.75
C ILE A 96 5.21 -13.86 -1.78
N ARG A 97 4.37 -13.69 -0.76
CA ARG A 97 4.09 -14.73 0.24
C ARG A 97 3.54 -16.01 -0.39
N ILE A 98 2.57 -15.90 -1.29
CA ILE A 98 1.97 -17.05 -1.98
C ILE A 98 3.03 -17.80 -2.79
N LEU A 99 3.78 -17.07 -3.61
CA LEU A 99 4.78 -17.66 -4.51
C LEU A 99 6.00 -18.24 -3.77
N THR A 100 6.38 -17.65 -2.63
CA THR A 100 7.41 -18.22 -1.75
C THR A 100 6.92 -19.51 -1.08
N ASN A 101 5.68 -19.52 -0.57
CA ASN A 101 5.10 -20.69 0.08
C ASN A 101 4.90 -21.86 -0.90
N SER A 102 4.55 -21.57 -2.16
CA SER A 102 4.45 -22.56 -3.23
C SER A 102 5.78 -22.90 -3.90
N LYS A 103 6.89 -22.28 -3.46
CA LYS A 103 8.25 -22.46 -3.99
C LYS A 103 8.41 -22.10 -5.47
N VAL A 104 7.51 -21.27 -6.01
CA VAL A 104 7.67 -20.70 -7.35
C VAL A 104 8.82 -19.70 -7.37
N ILE A 105 8.99 -18.94 -6.29
CA ILE A 105 10.14 -18.07 -6.06
C ILE A 105 10.79 -18.41 -4.73
N GLU A 106 12.07 -18.12 -4.62
CA GLU A 106 12.84 -18.17 -3.38
C GLU A 106 13.10 -16.76 -2.88
N ARG A 107 13.15 -16.62 -1.56
CA ARG A 107 13.37 -15.33 -0.90
C ARG A 107 14.68 -14.66 -1.34
N LYS A 108 15.77 -15.44 -1.44
CA LYS A 108 17.09 -14.97 -1.85
C LYS A 108 17.08 -14.28 -3.22
N GLU A 109 16.17 -14.67 -4.12
CA GLU A 109 16.06 -14.09 -5.47
C GLU A 109 15.60 -12.63 -5.40
N LEU A 110 14.60 -12.32 -4.56
CA LEU A 110 14.14 -10.94 -4.33
C LEU A 110 15.20 -10.09 -3.63
N GLU A 111 15.90 -10.66 -2.66
CA GLU A 111 16.91 -9.96 -1.87
C GLU A 111 18.12 -9.56 -2.71
N GLN A 112 18.55 -10.46 -3.61
CA GLN A 112 19.62 -10.18 -4.56
C GLN A 112 19.27 -9.01 -5.50
N ILE A 113 18.03 -8.98 -6.02
CA ILE A 113 17.58 -7.90 -6.92
C ILE A 113 17.45 -6.57 -6.17
N LEU A 114 16.91 -6.60 -4.95
CA LEU A 114 16.76 -5.40 -4.12
C LEU A 114 18.07 -4.94 -3.48
N GLY A 115 19.16 -5.70 -3.63
CA GLY A 115 20.45 -5.41 -2.99
C GLY A 115 20.43 -5.51 -1.46
N ILE A 116 19.39 -6.14 -0.90
CA ILE A 116 19.22 -6.31 0.54
C ILE A 116 20.14 -7.43 0.99
N ASN A 117 20.86 -7.21 2.09
CA ASN A 117 21.66 -8.25 2.75
C ASN A 117 22.64 -8.96 1.82
N LYS A 118 23.17 -8.24 0.81
CA LYS A 118 24.14 -8.76 -0.17
C LYS A 118 25.33 -9.46 0.51
N GLU A 119 25.78 -8.94 1.65
CA GLU A 119 26.87 -9.50 2.47
C GLU A 119 26.58 -10.92 3.00
N LEU A 120 25.31 -11.32 3.15
CA LEU A 120 24.94 -12.67 3.57
C LEU A 120 25.34 -13.73 2.54
N TYR A 121 25.25 -13.37 1.26
CA TYR A 121 25.43 -14.29 0.12
C TYR A 121 26.78 -14.10 -0.60
N ASP A 122 27.55 -13.05 -0.30
CA ASP A 122 28.81 -12.74 -0.96
C ASP A 122 29.98 -13.58 -0.39
N GLU A 123 30.47 -14.55 -1.18
CA GLU A 123 31.61 -15.39 -0.80
C GLU A 123 32.90 -14.60 -0.57
N LYS A 124 33.17 -13.58 -1.39
CA LYS A 124 34.39 -12.76 -1.25
C LYS A 124 34.36 -11.96 0.04
N PHE A 125 33.19 -11.45 0.40
CA PHE A 125 32.97 -10.79 1.68
C PHE A 125 33.20 -11.76 2.86
N ALA A 126 32.61 -12.95 2.78
CA ALA A 126 32.69 -13.96 3.84
C ALA A 126 34.11 -14.56 4.01
N GLU A 127 34.89 -14.62 2.93
CA GLU A 127 36.25 -15.14 2.97
C GLU A 127 37.23 -14.21 3.68
N LYS A 128 37.05 -12.90 3.50
CA LYS A 128 37.90 -11.85 4.03
C LYS A 128 37.60 -11.56 5.50
N GLN A 129 38.61 -11.71 6.35
CA GLN A 129 38.54 -11.23 7.73
C GLN A 129 38.63 -9.70 7.72
N LEU A 130 37.60 -9.02 8.21
CA LEU A 130 37.56 -7.55 8.19
C LEU A 130 38.13 -6.90 9.45
N PHE A 131 38.13 -7.62 10.57
CA PHE A 131 38.51 -7.07 11.88
C PHE A 131 39.48 -7.99 12.63
N GLN A 132 40.23 -7.42 13.56
CA GLN A 132 41.16 -8.12 14.44
C GLN A 132 40.99 -7.64 15.89
N ALA A 133 41.59 -8.37 16.84
CA ALA A 133 41.54 -7.99 18.24
C ALA A 133 42.11 -6.58 18.46
N GLY A 134 41.41 -5.76 19.23
CA GLY A 134 41.72 -4.35 19.47
C GLY A 134 41.01 -3.37 18.53
N ASP A 135 40.42 -3.81 17.42
CA ASP A 135 39.68 -2.93 16.53
C ASP A 135 38.41 -2.38 17.21
N ILE A 136 38.12 -1.10 16.97
CA ILE A 136 36.85 -0.49 17.37
C ILE A 136 35.85 -0.67 16.21
N VAL A 137 34.70 -1.25 16.53
CA VAL A 137 33.62 -1.53 15.58
C VAL A 137 32.31 -0.93 16.06
N GLN A 138 31.43 -0.60 15.13
CA GLN A 138 30.05 -0.24 15.44
C GLN A 138 29.14 -1.38 14.99
N VAL A 139 28.17 -1.72 15.83
CA VAL A 139 27.10 -2.64 15.43
C VAL A 139 26.12 -1.87 14.54
N LYS A 140 25.84 -2.40 13.35
CA LYS A 140 24.86 -1.81 12.41
C LYS A 140 23.49 -1.71 13.07
N SER A 141 22.70 -0.72 12.65
CA SER A 141 21.28 -0.65 13.05
C SER A 141 20.53 -1.86 12.51
N GLU A 142 19.39 -2.19 13.11
CA GLU A 142 18.42 -3.05 12.44
C GLU A 142 18.17 -2.47 11.05
N HIS A 143 18.35 -3.28 10.00
CA HIS A 143 17.92 -2.88 8.67
C HIS A 143 16.44 -2.53 8.76
N GLU A 144 16.06 -1.36 8.23
CA GLU A 144 14.67 -0.87 8.26
C GLU A 144 13.71 -2.02 7.96
N ASN A 145 12.69 -2.21 8.80
CA ASN A 145 11.69 -3.28 8.68
C ASN A 145 11.18 -3.36 7.25
N ILE A 146 11.75 -4.26 6.44
CA ILE A 146 11.30 -4.41 5.07
C ILE A 146 9.97 -5.15 5.15
N PRO A 147 8.85 -4.58 4.66
CA PRO A 147 7.52 -5.12 4.93
C PRO A 147 7.32 -6.62 4.58
N PHE A 148 8.09 -7.16 3.63
CA PHE A 148 8.05 -8.59 3.27
C PHE A 148 9.03 -9.48 4.07
N ARG A 149 9.94 -8.92 4.86
CA ARG A 149 11.01 -9.64 5.58
C ARG A 149 11.17 -9.13 7.01
N ARG A 150 10.76 -9.96 7.97
CA ARG A 150 11.39 -9.95 9.30
C ARG A 150 12.60 -10.87 9.31
N PRO A 151 13.80 -10.39 9.67
CA PRO A 151 14.97 -11.25 9.80
C PRO A 151 14.88 -12.13 11.05
N HIS A 152 15.52 -13.31 11.03
CA HIS A 152 15.85 -14.00 12.28
C HIS A 152 17.10 -13.33 12.84
N LEU A 153 17.01 -12.72 14.02
CA LEU A 153 18.11 -11.93 14.58
C LEU A 153 18.75 -12.70 15.73
N ARG A 154 20.08 -12.81 15.70
CA ARG A 154 20.89 -13.24 16.85
C ARG A 154 21.77 -12.14 17.44
N THR A 155 21.83 -10.98 16.77
CA THR A 155 22.44 -9.76 17.28
C THR A 155 21.39 -8.99 18.11
N PRO A 156 21.55 -8.86 19.43
CA PRO A 156 20.57 -8.21 20.29
C PRO A 156 20.35 -6.73 19.95
N GLY A 157 19.09 -6.28 20.02
CA GLY A 157 18.73 -4.92 19.62
C GLY A 157 19.30 -3.79 20.47
N TYR A 158 19.62 -4.04 21.75
CA TYR A 158 20.26 -3.05 22.62
C TYR A 158 21.70 -2.70 22.19
N LEU A 159 22.28 -3.46 21.25
CA LEU A 159 23.60 -3.19 20.71
C LEU A 159 23.57 -2.33 19.44
N TYR A 160 22.42 -2.15 18.80
CA TYR A 160 22.34 -1.45 17.52
C TYR A 160 22.85 -0.01 17.62
N GLY A 161 23.76 0.35 16.71
CA GLY A 161 24.42 1.65 16.68
C GLY A 161 25.51 1.86 17.74
N THR A 162 25.73 0.90 18.65
CA THR A 162 26.69 1.03 19.75
C THR A 162 28.11 0.70 19.29
N LEU A 163 29.10 1.31 19.95
CA LEU A 163 30.52 1.09 19.70
C LEU A 163 31.05 0.01 20.65
N GLY A 164 31.82 -0.92 20.13
CA GLY A 164 32.49 -1.95 20.91
C GLY A 164 33.91 -2.21 20.43
N VAL A 165 34.67 -2.96 21.21
CA VAL A 165 36.04 -3.36 20.88
C VAL A 165 36.06 -4.85 20.58
N VAL A 166 36.67 -5.25 19.46
CA VAL A 166 36.89 -6.66 19.13
C VAL A 166 37.86 -7.25 20.16
N VAL A 167 37.40 -8.17 20.99
CA VAL A 167 38.24 -8.90 21.96
C VAL A 167 38.95 -10.05 21.26
N LYS A 168 38.23 -10.77 20.41
CA LYS A 168 38.72 -12.00 19.80
C LYS A 168 38.02 -12.30 18.48
N VAL A 169 38.77 -12.83 17.53
CA VAL A 169 38.24 -13.51 16.33
C VAL A 169 37.94 -14.96 16.72
N VAL A 170 36.66 -15.34 16.72
CA VAL A 170 36.24 -16.70 17.13
C VAL A 170 36.48 -17.70 16.02
N GLY A 171 36.20 -17.31 14.77
CA GLY A 171 36.37 -18.15 13.58
C GLY A 171 35.19 -18.02 12.61
N LYS A 172 35.10 -18.93 11.63
CA LYS A 172 34.03 -18.94 10.63
C LYS A 172 32.90 -19.91 10.99
N PHE A 173 31.67 -19.43 11.02
CA PHE A 173 30.48 -20.20 11.37
C PHE A 173 29.41 -20.11 10.29
N LYS A 174 28.52 -21.10 10.20
CA LYS A 174 27.32 -20.99 9.35
C LYS A 174 26.46 -19.81 9.85
N ASN A 175 25.84 -19.10 8.92
CA ASN A 175 25.03 -17.94 9.24
C ASN A 175 23.63 -18.37 9.74
N PRO A 176 23.26 -18.06 11.00
CA PRO A 176 21.99 -18.48 11.59
C PRO A 176 20.77 -17.84 10.92
N GLU A 177 20.92 -16.66 10.31
CA GLU A 177 19.84 -15.95 9.61
C GLU A 177 19.44 -16.68 8.33
N LEU A 178 20.39 -17.30 7.63
CA LEU A 178 20.11 -18.17 6.48
C LEU A 178 19.59 -19.53 6.93
N LEU A 179 20.20 -20.11 7.98
CA LEU A 179 19.80 -21.41 8.53
C LEU A 179 18.35 -21.42 9.02
N ALA A 180 17.86 -20.31 9.58
CA ALA A 180 16.48 -20.17 10.01
C ALA A 180 15.46 -20.41 8.87
N TYR A 181 15.87 -20.16 7.62
CA TYR A 181 15.05 -20.36 6.42
C TYR A 181 15.49 -21.57 5.60
N LYS A 182 16.35 -22.44 6.15
CA LYS A 182 16.95 -23.60 5.47
C LYS A 182 17.72 -23.21 4.20
N GLU A 183 18.24 -21.99 4.15
CA GLU A 183 19.10 -21.51 3.07
C GLU A 183 20.56 -21.86 3.35
N GLU A 184 21.31 -22.10 2.29
CA GLU A 184 22.76 -22.25 2.34
C GLU A 184 23.46 -20.93 2.02
N GLY A 185 24.63 -20.72 2.59
CA GLY A 185 25.47 -19.55 2.33
C GLY A 185 26.86 -19.73 2.92
N PRO A 186 27.80 -18.83 2.58
CA PRO A 186 29.17 -18.94 3.03
C PRO A 186 29.27 -18.81 4.56
N LYS A 187 30.26 -19.47 5.15
CA LYS A 187 30.54 -19.30 6.58
C LYS A 187 31.08 -17.89 6.83
N GLN A 188 30.48 -17.19 7.79
CA GLN A 188 30.81 -15.82 8.16
C GLN A 188 31.73 -15.79 9.39
N TYR A 189 32.62 -14.80 9.46
CA TYR A 189 33.42 -14.58 10.67
C TYR A 189 32.53 -14.17 11.85
N LEU A 190 32.84 -14.74 13.01
CA LEU A 190 32.23 -14.40 14.30
C LEU A 190 33.30 -13.79 15.20
N TYR A 191 32.94 -12.70 15.87
CA TYR A 191 33.82 -11.94 16.75
C TYR A 191 33.20 -11.84 18.14
N THR A 192 34.02 -11.93 19.19
CA THR A 192 33.60 -11.51 20.53
C THR A 192 33.86 -10.02 20.65
N ILE A 193 32.81 -9.24 20.85
CA ILE A 193 32.88 -7.78 20.97
C ILE A 193 32.55 -7.37 22.40
N ARG A 194 33.39 -6.51 22.97
CA ARG A 194 33.22 -5.96 24.32
C ARG A 194 32.59 -4.58 24.27
N PHE A 195 31.57 -4.37 25.08
CA PHE A 195 30.88 -3.10 25.28
C PHE A 195 30.93 -2.71 26.75
N LYS A 196 30.99 -1.42 27.06
CA LYS A 196 30.82 -0.95 28.44
C LYS A 196 29.34 -0.97 28.81
N GLN A 197 29.03 -1.40 30.02
CA GLN A 197 27.64 -1.43 30.49
C GLN A 197 26.99 -0.04 30.49
N LYS A 198 27.74 1.01 30.84
CA LYS A 198 27.25 2.41 30.85
C LYS A 198 26.95 2.96 29.46
N ASP A 199 27.59 2.45 28.41
CA ASP A 199 27.32 2.88 27.03
C ASP A 199 26.01 2.26 26.49
N LEU A 200 25.58 1.13 27.07
CA LEU A 200 24.38 0.40 26.66
C LEU A 200 23.15 0.78 27.48
N TRP A 201 23.34 1.13 28.76
CA TRP A 201 22.27 1.30 29.73
C TRP A 201 22.42 2.64 30.45
N PRO A 202 21.61 3.66 30.11
CA PRO A 202 21.66 4.97 30.77
C PRO A 202 21.47 4.91 32.28
N GLU A 203 20.70 3.93 32.76
CA GLU A 203 20.36 3.73 34.18
C GLU A 203 21.41 2.91 34.95
N TYR A 204 22.53 2.52 34.33
CA TYR A 204 23.48 1.60 34.94
C TYR A 204 24.36 2.27 36.01
N ASN A 205 24.13 1.89 37.26
CA ASN A 205 24.79 2.44 38.44
C ASN A 205 26.02 1.64 38.93
N GLY A 206 26.51 0.69 38.12
CA GLY A 206 27.69 -0.12 38.42
C GLY A 206 29.02 0.60 38.11
N SER A 207 30.12 -0.16 38.12
CA SER A 207 31.46 0.38 37.86
C SER A 207 31.60 0.83 36.40
N ASP A 208 32.40 1.88 36.15
CA ASP A 208 32.80 2.30 34.79
C ASP A 208 33.64 1.24 34.05
N LEU A 209 34.15 0.26 34.79
CA LEU A 209 34.94 -0.85 34.28
C LEU A 209 34.09 -2.06 33.88
N ASP A 210 32.80 -2.06 34.20
CA ASP A 210 31.92 -3.20 33.92
C ASP A 210 31.58 -3.28 32.44
N THR A 211 31.75 -4.48 31.87
CA THR A 211 31.60 -4.73 30.45
C THR A 211 30.76 -5.96 30.17
N ILE A 212 30.20 -6.04 28.97
CA ILE A 212 29.58 -7.23 28.42
C ILE A 212 30.29 -7.64 27.12
N ASP A 213 30.56 -8.93 27.00
CA ASP A 213 31.11 -9.54 25.79
C ASP A 213 29.98 -10.26 25.05
N VAL A 214 29.86 -10.02 23.74
CA VAL A 214 28.81 -10.61 22.90
C VAL A 214 29.42 -11.10 21.59
N GLU A 215 29.04 -12.31 21.17
CA GLU A 215 29.38 -12.83 19.84
C GLU A 215 28.54 -12.17 18.74
N ILE A 216 29.19 -11.48 17.80
CA ILE A 216 28.54 -10.78 16.69
C ILE A 216 29.17 -11.20 15.36
N TYR A 217 28.32 -11.50 14.38
CA TYR A 217 28.75 -11.89 13.03
C TYR A 217 29.25 -10.68 12.24
N GLN A 218 30.23 -10.90 11.35
CA GLN A 218 30.91 -9.87 10.58
C GLN A 218 29.97 -8.90 9.85
N HIS A 219 28.89 -9.40 9.24
CA HIS A 219 27.96 -8.57 8.46
C HIS A 219 27.14 -7.59 9.33
N TRP A 220 27.10 -7.77 10.66
CA TRP A 220 26.52 -6.81 11.61
C TRP A 220 27.50 -5.74 12.09
N LEU A 221 28.77 -5.80 11.70
CA LEU A 221 29.80 -4.89 12.15
C LEU A 221 30.22 -3.96 11.01
N GLN A 222 30.52 -2.72 11.36
CA GLN A 222 31.17 -1.77 10.46
C GLN A 222 32.37 -1.14 11.15
N SER A 223 33.41 -0.83 10.38
CA SER A 223 34.58 -0.15 10.92
C SER A 223 34.23 1.27 11.35
N VAL A 224 34.76 1.68 12.49
CA VAL A 224 34.66 3.05 12.97
C VAL A 224 35.78 3.84 12.29
N ASN A 225 35.63 4.06 10.98
CA ASN A 225 36.52 4.91 10.21
C ASN A 225 35.69 5.73 9.22
N SER A 226 35.77 7.04 9.37
CA SER A 226 35.07 8.12 8.65
C SER A 226 35.30 8.16 7.13
N LYS A 227 35.95 7.15 6.53
CA LYS A 227 36.30 7.12 5.10
C LYS A 227 35.09 7.18 4.17
N LYS A 228 33.94 6.60 4.54
CA LYS A 228 32.72 6.71 3.72
C LYS A 228 32.17 8.14 3.70
N ASN A 229 32.30 8.85 4.83
CA ASN A 229 31.97 10.28 4.90
C ASN A 229 33.02 11.15 4.18
N GLU A 230 34.29 10.76 4.16
CA GLU A 230 35.32 11.47 3.37
C GLU A 230 35.24 11.17 1.86
N GLU A 231 34.97 9.94 1.43
CA GLU A 231 34.75 9.60 0.01
C GLU A 231 33.47 10.23 -0.52
N ILE A 232 32.38 10.24 0.27
CA ILE A 232 31.16 10.99 -0.08
C ILE A 232 31.45 12.49 -0.09
N LYS A 233 32.18 13.05 0.88
CA LYS A 233 32.60 14.46 0.85
C LYS A 233 33.52 14.78 -0.33
N LYS A 234 34.37 13.85 -0.76
CA LYS A 234 35.30 14.01 -1.89
C LYS A 234 34.57 13.89 -3.23
N LEU A 235 33.64 12.94 -3.37
CA LEU A 235 32.71 12.85 -4.51
C LEU A 235 31.83 14.10 -4.62
N LEU A 236 31.37 14.64 -3.48
CA LEU A 236 30.60 15.89 -3.42
C LEU A 236 31.46 17.16 -3.63
N GLN A 237 32.77 17.10 -3.40
CA GLN A 237 33.73 18.16 -3.75
C GLN A 237 34.08 18.16 -5.24
N ASP A 238 34.15 16.97 -5.85
CA ASP A 238 34.37 16.78 -7.29
C ASP A 238 33.10 17.11 -8.11
N PHE A 239 31.92 16.98 -7.51
CA PHE A 239 30.69 17.63 -7.97
C PHE A 239 30.81 19.14 -7.72
N GLN A 240 31.42 19.87 -8.66
CA GLN A 240 31.30 21.31 -8.72
C GLN A 240 29.83 21.64 -9.06
N PRO A 241 29.01 22.20 -8.13
CA PRO A 241 27.80 22.87 -8.56
C PRO A 241 28.25 23.96 -9.54
N VAL A 242 27.72 23.93 -10.75
CA VAL A 242 27.93 25.02 -11.71
C VAL A 242 27.50 26.29 -11.00
N ASP A 243 28.42 27.24 -10.87
CA ASP A 243 28.21 28.50 -10.16
C ASP A 243 27.07 29.26 -10.85
N VAL A 244 25.86 29.18 -10.28
CA VAL A 244 24.68 29.89 -10.78
C VAL A 244 24.74 31.33 -10.25
N GLN A 245 25.81 32.04 -10.62
CA GLN A 245 25.93 33.49 -10.50
C GLN A 245 26.07 34.16 -11.87
N GLU A 246 25.49 33.58 -12.92
CA GLU A 246 25.10 34.44 -14.04
C GLU A 246 23.92 35.30 -13.58
N LYS A 247 24.22 36.57 -13.33
CA LYS A 247 23.26 37.66 -13.10
C LYS A 247 22.08 37.50 -14.04
N VAL A 248 20.94 37.11 -13.48
CA VAL A 248 19.65 37.25 -14.16
C VAL A 248 19.42 38.74 -14.34
N GLN A 249 19.78 39.28 -15.51
CA GLN A 249 19.20 40.53 -15.97
C GLN A 249 17.71 40.27 -16.13
N GLU A 250 16.89 40.95 -15.33
CA GLU A 250 15.45 41.00 -15.51
C GLU A 250 15.14 41.57 -16.90
N ILE A 251 14.79 40.68 -17.83
CA ILE A 251 14.12 41.04 -19.07
C ILE A 251 12.80 40.27 -19.07
N GLN A 252 11.70 41.02 -19.10
CA GLN A 252 10.33 40.50 -19.18
C GLN A 252 10.19 39.56 -20.39
N GLY A 253 10.04 38.28 -20.10
CA GLY A 253 9.76 37.21 -21.05
C GLY A 253 10.06 35.87 -20.39
N HIS A 254 9.07 34.99 -20.26
CA HIS A 254 9.14 33.76 -19.48
C HIS A 254 10.46 32.98 -19.75
N GLN A 255 11.31 32.87 -18.74
CA GLN A 255 12.58 32.14 -18.84
C GLN A 255 12.32 30.63 -18.88
N HIS A 256 12.71 30.01 -19.99
CA HIS A 256 12.84 28.55 -20.04
C HIS A 256 14.14 28.17 -19.31
N LEU A 257 14.01 27.38 -18.24
CA LEU A 257 15.18 26.71 -17.66
C LEU A 257 15.88 25.89 -18.76
N PRO A 258 17.23 25.80 -18.76
CA PRO A 258 17.95 24.93 -19.67
C PRO A 258 17.39 23.51 -19.65
N ARG A 259 17.26 22.87 -20.82
CA ARG A 259 16.62 21.55 -20.97
C ARG A 259 17.17 20.51 -19.97
N LYS A 260 18.48 20.49 -19.75
CA LYS A 260 19.13 19.62 -18.75
C LYS A 260 18.61 19.84 -17.33
N ILE A 261 18.33 21.08 -16.95
CA ILE A 261 17.77 21.45 -15.64
C ILE A 261 16.29 21.10 -15.59
N VAL A 262 15.53 21.32 -16.67
CA VAL A 262 14.12 20.91 -16.75
C VAL A 262 13.98 19.39 -16.62
N GLU A 263 14.80 18.62 -17.32
CA GLU A 263 14.80 17.16 -17.29
C GLU A 263 15.28 16.62 -15.93
N ALA A 264 16.36 17.17 -15.37
CA ALA A 264 16.81 16.81 -14.02
C ALA A 264 15.75 17.15 -12.96
N ASN A 265 15.12 18.32 -13.04
CA ASN A 265 14.04 18.71 -12.14
C ASN A 265 12.77 17.87 -12.36
N ALA A 266 12.52 17.39 -13.58
CA ALA A 266 11.42 16.46 -13.86
C ALA A 266 11.67 15.13 -13.17
N VAL A 267 12.86 14.54 -13.34
CA VAL A 267 13.27 13.29 -12.66
C VAL A 267 13.27 13.45 -11.14
N LEU A 268 13.78 14.56 -10.61
CA LEU A 268 13.77 14.82 -9.16
C LEU A 268 12.35 15.05 -8.62
N LYS A 269 11.42 15.57 -9.43
CA LYS A 269 10.00 15.74 -9.07
C LYS A 269 9.21 14.43 -9.10
N GLU A 270 9.66 13.43 -9.83
CA GLU A 270 9.05 12.08 -9.81
C GLU A 270 9.19 11.42 -8.43
N GLY A 271 10.16 11.87 -7.61
CA GLY A 271 10.38 11.39 -6.25
C GLY A 271 11.10 10.03 -6.21
N GLU A 272 11.41 9.55 -5.00
CA GLU A 272 11.92 8.20 -4.82
C GLU A 272 10.81 7.16 -5.07
N PRO A 273 11.11 6.02 -5.71
CA PRO A 273 10.13 4.96 -5.93
C PRO A 273 9.49 4.53 -4.61
N GLN A 274 8.18 4.36 -4.61
CA GLN A 274 7.45 3.88 -3.44
C GLN A 274 7.88 2.44 -3.10
N ASN A 275 7.85 2.07 -1.82
CA ASN A 275 8.18 0.70 -1.37
C ASN A 275 7.43 -0.36 -2.18
N GLY A 276 6.13 -0.16 -2.43
CA GLY A 276 5.31 -1.06 -3.24
C GLY A 276 5.78 -1.20 -4.70
N GLU A 277 6.23 -0.10 -5.30
CA GLU A 277 6.77 -0.09 -6.66
C GLU A 277 8.09 -0.86 -6.76
N MET A 278 9.02 -0.63 -5.82
CA MET A 278 10.30 -1.35 -5.75
C MET A 278 10.07 -2.86 -5.66
N LEU A 279 9.17 -3.29 -4.77
CA LEU A 279 8.82 -4.70 -4.60
C LEU A 279 8.15 -5.29 -5.84
N CYS A 280 7.24 -4.54 -6.47
CA CYS A 280 6.57 -4.98 -7.68
C CYS A 280 7.57 -5.24 -8.80
N ASN A 281 8.52 -4.30 -8.98
CA ASN A 281 9.54 -4.40 -10.02
C ASN A 281 10.50 -5.56 -9.74
N ALA A 282 10.96 -5.74 -8.50
CA ALA A 282 11.82 -6.87 -8.13
C ALA A 282 11.13 -8.21 -8.36
N LEU A 283 9.85 -8.33 -7.98
CA LEU A 283 9.07 -9.54 -8.22
C LEU A 283 8.88 -9.84 -9.71
N CYS A 284 8.60 -8.83 -10.53
CA CYS A 284 8.51 -9.01 -11.97
C CYS A 284 9.83 -9.55 -12.54
N GLN A 285 10.97 -8.97 -12.11
CA GLN A 285 12.28 -9.40 -12.56
C GLN A 285 12.55 -10.87 -12.19
N VAL A 286 12.27 -11.31 -10.96
CA VAL A 286 12.37 -12.74 -10.58
C VAL A 286 11.53 -13.62 -11.49
N LEU A 287 10.28 -13.25 -11.74
CA LEU A 287 9.36 -14.05 -12.55
C LEU A 287 9.78 -14.14 -14.02
N PHE A 288 10.38 -13.07 -14.56
CA PHE A 288 10.94 -13.04 -15.91
C PHE A 288 12.19 -13.90 -16.01
N ASP A 289 13.12 -13.79 -15.06
CA ASP A 289 14.35 -14.59 -15.04
C ASP A 289 14.05 -16.08 -14.95
N LYS A 290 12.99 -16.44 -14.20
CA LYS A 290 12.51 -17.83 -14.08
C LYS A 290 11.58 -18.27 -15.22
N LYS A 291 11.27 -17.38 -16.17
CA LYS A 291 10.33 -17.63 -17.29
C LYS A 291 8.94 -18.11 -16.84
N VAL A 292 8.54 -17.71 -15.62
CA VAL A 292 7.19 -17.95 -15.10
C VAL A 292 6.21 -17.01 -15.80
N LEU A 293 6.68 -15.81 -16.14
CA LEU A 293 5.94 -14.77 -16.83
C LEU A 293 6.86 -14.14 -17.89
N GLU A 294 6.33 -13.74 -19.04
CA GLU A 294 7.10 -13.03 -20.06
C GLU A 294 6.78 -11.51 -20.02
N PRO A 295 7.75 -10.60 -20.26
CA PRO A 295 7.50 -9.16 -20.23
C PRO A 295 6.39 -8.71 -21.19
N GLN A 296 6.33 -9.28 -22.39
CA GLN A 296 5.29 -8.93 -23.37
C GLN A 296 3.91 -9.45 -22.96
N GLU A 297 3.84 -10.57 -22.22
CA GLU A 297 2.60 -11.09 -21.65
C GLU A 297 2.07 -10.11 -20.60
N LEU A 298 2.92 -9.68 -19.66
CA LEU A 298 2.53 -8.72 -18.64
C LEU A 298 2.09 -7.39 -19.25
N GLN A 299 2.84 -6.87 -20.24
CA GLN A 299 2.51 -5.59 -20.88
C GLN A 299 1.14 -5.63 -21.59
N LYS A 300 0.80 -6.74 -22.25
CA LYS A 300 -0.54 -6.91 -22.86
C LYS A 300 -1.65 -6.86 -21.80
N ILE A 301 -1.42 -7.46 -20.64
CA ILE A 301 -2.39 -7.45 -19.53
C ILE A 301 -2.49 -6.06 -18.92
N ILE A 302 -1.38 -5.33 -18.74
CA ILE A 302 -1.37 -3.94 -18.29
C ILE A 302 -2.23 -3.08 -19.23
N THR A 303 -1.95 -3.13 -20.54
CA THR A 303 -2.74 -2.38 -21.53
C THR A 303 -4.21 -2.77 -21.51
N LYS A 304 -4.54 -4.05 -21.25
CA LYS A 304 -5.93 -4.46 -21.06
C LYS A 304 -6.54 -3.80 -19.81
N CYS A 305 -5.83 -3.80 -18.69
CA CYS A 305 -6.29 -3.18 -17.43
C CYS A 305 -6.48 -1.66 -17.56
N GLU A 306 -5.59 -0.97 -18.25
CA GLU A 306 -5.70 0.48 -18.55
C GLU A 306 -6.93 0.80 -19.41
N ASN A 307 -7.38 -0.16 -20.22
CA ASN A 307 -8.52 0.01 -21.13
C ASN A 307 -9.87 -0.47 -20.57
N LEU A 308 -9.90 -1.04 -19.35
CA LEU A 308 -11.15 -1.51 -18.75
C LEU A 308 -12.10 -0.35 -18.48
N GLY A 309 -13.36 -0.48 -18.91
CA GLY A 309 -14.41 0.52 -18.67
C GLY A 309 -14.32 1.76 -19.55
N ASN A 310 -13.39 1.82 -20.51
CA ASN A 310 -13.19 2.99 -21.36
C ASN A 310 -14.23 3.11 -22.49
N LYS A 311 -15.08 2.09 -22.72
CA LYS A 311 -16.13 2.14 -23.75
C LYS A 311 -17.51 2.43 -23.17
N ASN A 312 -17.58 2.95 -21.94
CA ASN A 312 -18.82 3.28 -21.26
C ASN A 312 -19.75 2.06 -21.14
N GLU A 313 -19.19 0.86 -20.96
CA GLU A 313 -19.94 -0.41 -20.91
C GLU A 313 -21.10 -0.33 -19.90
N GLY A 314 -20.82 0.10 -18.66
CA GLY A 314 -21.87 0.29 -17.65
C GLY A 314 -22.95 1.29 -18.06
N ALA A 315 -22.57 2.44 -18.61
CA ALA A 315 -23.52 3.46 -19.03
C ALA A 315 -24.43 2.98 -20.17
N ARG A 316 -23.90 2.20 -21.10
CA ARG A 316 -24.67 1.56 -22.18
C ARG A 316 -25.68 0.56 -21.64
N ILE A 317 -25.29 -0.24 -20.64
CA ILE A 317 -26.22 -1.17 -19.97
C ILE A 317 -27.36 -0.41 -19.30
N VAL A 318 -27.05 0.66 -18.56
CA VAL A 318 -28.06 1.49 -17.89
C VAL A 318 -29.00 2.17 -18.88
N ALA A 319 -28.46 2.83 -19.91
CA ALA A 319 -29.26 3.52 -20.92
C ALA A 319 -30.18 2.55 -21.66
N ARG A 320 -29.68 1.36 -22.03
CA ARG A 320 -30.47 0.29 -22.64
C ARG A 320 -31.60 -0.20 -21.72
N ALA A 321 -31.34 -0.34 -20.41
CA ALA A 321 -32.37 -0.70 -19.43
C ALA A 321 -33.41 0.41 -19.19
N TRP A 322 -33.04 1.68 -19.37
CA TRP A 322 -33.98 2.80 -19.31
C TRP A 322 -34.88 2.94 -20.53
N THR A 323 -34.43 2.47 -21.70
CA THR A 323 -35.17 2.60 -22.97
C THR A 323 -35.90 1.31 -23.37
N LYS A 324 -35.46 0.14 -22.88
CA LYS A 324 -36.06 -1.16 -23.20
C LYS A 324 -36.52 -1.92 -21.94
N PRO A 325 -37.83 -1.89 -21.61
CA PRO A 325 -38.37 -2.60 -20.45
C PRO A 325 -38.08 -4.11 -20.43
N ASP A 326 -38.18 -4.79 -21.58
CA ASP A 326 -37.92 -6.23 -21.68
C ASP A 326 -36.44 -6.57 -21.36
N PHE A 327 -35.51 -5.72 -21.79
CA PHE A 327 -34.09 -5.89 -21.45
C PHE A 327 -33.86 -5.66 -19.96
N LYS A 328 -34.49 -4.63 -19.38
CA LYS A 328 -34.41 -4.36 -17.93
C LYS A 328 -34.89 -5.55 -17.10
N GLU A 329 -36.01 -6.17 -17.47
CA GLU A 329 -36.53 -7.34 -16.76
C GLU A 329 -35.52 -8.50 -16.80
N LYS A 330 -35.00 -8.82 -17.99
CA LYS A 330 -33.95 -9.85 -18.15
C LYS A 330 -32.69 -9.52 -17.36
N LEU A 331 -32.24 -8.26 -17.38
CA LEU A 331 -31.04 -7.78 -16.68
C LEU A 331 -31.16 -7.97 -15.16
N LEU A 332 -32.33 -7.67 -14.59
CA LEU A 332 -32.58 -7.83 -13.16
C LEU A 332 -32.75 -9.30 -12.75
N GLN A 333 -33.20 -10.16 -13.67
CA GLN A 333 -33.35 -11.59 -13.41
C GLN A 333 -32.02 -12.36 -13.52
N ASN A 334 -31.24 -12.12 -14.58
CA ASN A 334 -29.94 -12.74 -14.80
C ASN A 334 -29.07 -11.83 -15.67
N ALA A 335 -28.25 -11.00 -15.02
CA ALA A 335 -27.50 -9.98 -15.72
C ALA A 335 -26.47 -10.57 -16.68
N ASN A 336 -25.74 -11.63 -16.30
CA ASN A 336 -24.75 -12.27 -17.18
C ASN A 336 -25.38 -12.70 -18.51
N LYS A 337 -26.52 -13.42 -18.44
CA LYS A 337 -27.22 -13.89 -19.64
C LYS A 337 -27.78 -12.74 -20.47
N ALA A 338 -28.39 -11.75 -19.81
CA ALA A 338 -28.92 -10.57 -20.51
C ALA A 338 -27.82 -9.80 -21.26
N LEU A 339 -26.63 -9.67 -20.65
CA LEU A 339 -25.49 -9.01 -21.29
C LEU A 339 -24.91 -9.83 -22.44
N GLU A 340 -24.88 -11.15 -22.32
CA GLU A 340 -24.42 -12.04 -23.40
C GLU A 340 -25.34 -12.01 -24.63
N GLU A 341 -26.65 -11.93 -24.41
CA GLU A 341 -27.67 -11.83 -25.47
C GLU A 341 -27.68 -10.47 -26.17
N GLU A 342 -27.49 -9.36 -25.43
CA GLU A 342 -27.70 -7.99 -25.95
C GLU A 342 -26.41 -7.33 -26.45
N PHE A 343 -25.24 -7.69 -25.91
CA PHE A 343 -23.95 -7.07 -26.25
C PHE A 343 -22.99 -8.12 -26.80
N GLU A 344 -22.22 -7.79 -27.84
CA GLU A 344 -21.22 -8.71 -28.42
C GLU A 344 -19.92 -8.72 -27.60
N GLU A 345 -19.62 -7.61 -26.94
CA GLU A 345 -18.34 -7.30 -26.33
C GLU A 345 -18.33 -7.44 -24.80
N ILE A 346 -19.50 -7.49 -24.14
CA ILE A 346 -19.61 -7.60 -22.68
C ILE A 346 -19.77 -9.08 -22.32
N ARG A 347 -18.73 -9.66 -21.71
CA ARG A 347 -18.64 -11.10 -21.40
C ARG A 347 -18.40 -11.36 -19.91
N GLY A 348 -19.20 -10.71 -19.07
CA GLY A 348 -19.14 -10.82 -17.61
C GLY A 348 -18.56 -9.57 -16.93
N SER A 349 -18.57 -9.58 -15.59
CA SER A 349 -18.24 -8.41 -14.76
C SER A 349 -16.80 -8.38 -14.23
N ASN A 350 -16.07 -9.49 -14.32
CA ASN A 350 -14.69 -9.62 -13.88
C ASN A 350 -13.81 -10.15 -15.03
N PRO A 351 -12.67 -9.51 -15.35
CA PRO A 351 -11.85 -9.89 -16.50
C PRO A 351 -11.06 -11.19 -16.31
N ASN A 352 -10.98 -11.69 -15.07
CA ASN A 352 -10.02 -12.74 -14.70
C ASN A 352 -10.70 -14.05 -14.30
N THR A 353 -11.88 -13.97 -13.69
CA THR A 353 -12.64 -15.13 -13.22
C THR A 353 -14.13 -14.92 -13.50
N PRO A 354 -14.87 -15.99 -13.87
CA PRO A 354 -16.32 -15.92 -13.94
C PRO A 354 -16.90 -15.45 -12.61
N THR A 355 -17.80 -14.48 -12.66
CA THR A 355 -18.52 -13.96 -11.49
C THR A 355 -19.97 -13.72 -11.88
N GLU A 356 -20.87 -13.83 -10.89
CA GLU A 356 -22.28 -13.54 -11.08
C GLU A 356 -22.53 -12.05 -10.89
N LEU A 357 -22.89 -11.34 -11.97
CA LEU A 357 -23.31 -9.96 -11.90
C LEU A 357 -24.75 -9.90 -11.40
N ILE A 358 -24.98 -9.12 -10.35
CA ILE A 358 -26.31 -8.84 -9.82
C ILE A 358 -26.55 -7.34 -9.92
N VAL A 359 -27.62 -6.96 -10.64
CA VAL A 359 -28.01 -5.57 -10.82
C VAL A 359 -29.10 -5.20 -9.83
N HIS A 360 -28.88 -4.14 -9.06
CA HIS A 360 -29.85 -3.63 -8.09
C HIS A 360 -30.47 -2.33 -8.56
N GLU A 361 -31.77 -2.35 -8.84
CA GLU A 361 -32.52 -1.17 -9.26
C GLU A 361 -32.79 -0.22 -8.09
N ASN A 362 -32.44 1.05 -8.29
CA ASN A 362 -32.95 2.14 -7.48
C ASN A 362 -34.39 2.45 -7.87
N THR A 363 -35.25 2.60 -6.87
CA THR A 363 -36.67 2.95 -7.03
C THR A 363 -36.98 4.19 -6.19
N ASP A 364 -38.22 4.66 -6.21
CA ASP A 364 -38.63 5.77 -5.34
C ASP A 364 -38.48 5.43 -3.85
N ASN A 365 -38.59 4.14 -3.49
CA ASN A 365 -38.58 3.67 -2.10
C ASN A 365 -37.22 3.09 -1.65
N VAL A 366 -36.36 2.68 -2.59
CA VAL A 366 -35.10 2.00 -2.27
C VAL A 366 -33.94 2.62 -3.04
N HIS A 367 -32.88 2.99 -2.31
CA HIS A 367 -31.58 3.38 -2.85
C HIS A 367 -30.54 2.29 -2.52
N ASN A 368 -29.84 1.80 -3.52
CA ASN A 368 -28.81 0.76 -3.38
C ASN A 368 -27.43 1.40 -3.43
N VAL A 369 -26.48 0.86 -2.67
CA VAL A 369 -25.06 1.26 -2.68
C VAL A 369 -24.17 0.04 -2.48
N ILE A 370 -22.98 0.03 -3.09
CA ILE A 370 -22.12 -1.16 -3.19
C ILE A 370 -20.81 -0.98 -2.43
N VAL A 371 -20.31 -2.06 -1.81
CA VAL A 371 -19.00 -2.12 -1.14
C VAL A 371 -18.39 -3.54 -1.25
N CYS A 372 -17.08 -3.68 -1.10
CA CYS A 372 -16.46 -4.92 -0.57
C CYS A 372 -15.78 -4.54 0.74
N THR A 373 -16.36 -4.86 1.90
CA THR A 373 -15.76 -4.48 3.20
C THR A 373 -14.39 -5.14 3.40
N LEU A 374 -14.25 -6.37 2.91
CA LEU A 374 -13.10 -7.24 3.12
C LEU A 374 -11.92 -6.89 2.20
N CYS A 375 -12.19 -6.24 1.07
CA CYS A 375 -11.27 -6.21 -0.07
C CYS A 375 -11.53 -5.00 -0.99
N SER A 376 -11.75 -5.27 -2.28
CA SER A 376 -12.17 -4.33 -3.31
C SER A 376 -12.97 -5.00 -4.44
N CYS A 377 -13.72 -6.09 -4.20
CA CYS A 377 -14.50 -6.76 -5.25
C CYS A 377 -15.35 -5.73 -6.00
N TYR A 378 -15.25 -5.73 -7.33
CA TYR A 378 -15.72 -4.67 -8.21
C TYR A 378 -15.98 -5.20 -9.64
N PRO A 379 -17.04 -4.76 -10.35
CA PRO A 379 -17.33 -5.20 -11.72
C PRO A 379 -16.41 -4.51 -12.74
N LYS A 380 -15.10 -4.83 -12.70
CA LYS A 380 -14.06 -4.14 -13.47
C LYS A 380 -14.28 -4.16 -14.99
N SER A 381 -14.84 -5.24 -15.54
CA SER A 381 -15.12 -5.33 -16.98
C SER A 381 -16.19 -4.34 -17.45
N ILE A 382 -16.97 -3.78 -16.52
CA ILE A 382 -18.12 -2.91 -16.82
C ILE A 382 -17.85 -1.47 -16.39
N LEU A 383 -17.24 -1.29 -15.21
CA LEU A 383 -17.03 0.02 -14.59
C LEU A 383 -15.56 0.47 -14.58
N GLY A 384 -14.66 -0.32 -15.16
CA GLY A 384 -13.23 -0.06 -15.20
C GLY A 384 -12.53 -0.30 -13.87
N MET A 385 -11.36 0.32 -13.69
CA MET A 385 -10.63 0.19 -12.43
C MET A 385 -11.40 0.87 -11.29
N SER A 386 -11.55 0.13 -10.18
CA SER A 386 -12.23 0.65 -8.99
C SER A 386 -11.52 1.91 -8.48
N PRO A 387 -12.25 2.98 -8.18
CA PRO A 387 -11.64 4.20 -7.69
C PRO A 387 -10.95 3.97 -6.35
N SER A 388 -9.95 4.79 -6.06
CA SER A 388 -9.11 4.66 -4.88
C SER A 388 -9.87 4.84 -3.56
N TRP A 389 -10.93 5.66 -3.55
CA TRP A 389 -11.82 5.80 -2.39
C TRP A 389 -12.62 4.53 -2.10
N TYR A 390 -13.00 3.76 -3.12
CA TYR A 390 -13.74 2.51 -2.94
C TYR A 390 -12.90 1.46 -2.21
N LYS A 391 -11.59 1.47 -2.47
CA LYS A 391 -10.58 0.60 -1.83
C LYS A 391 -10.19 1.08 -0.43
N SER A 392 -10.49 2.33 -0.08
CA SER A 392 -10.08 2.93 1.19
C SER A 392 -10.73 2.24 2.39
N ARG A 393 -10.03 2.17 3.52
CA ARG A 393 -10.61 1.68 4.78
C ARG A 393 -11.74 2.60 5.24
N THR A 394 -11.59 3.91 5.01
CA THR A 394 -12.58 4.93 5.38
C THR A 394 -13.94 4.64 4.77
N TYR A 395 -14.02 4.44 3.45
CA TYR A 395 -15.27 4.08 2.79
C TYR A 395 -15.80 2.73 3.28
N ARG A 396 -14.97 1.69 3.16
CA ARG A 396 -15.37 0.29 3.43
C ARG A 396 -15.89 0.07 4.85
N ALA A 397 -15.26 0.67 5.85
CA ALA A 397 -15.65 0.49 7.24
C ALA A 397 -16.90 1.31 7.63
N ARG A 398 -17.15 2.44 6.96
CA ARG A 398 -18.22 3.38 7.34
C ARG A 398 -19.51 3.17 6.56
N ILE A 399 -19.45 2.85 5.27
CA ILE A 399 -20.65 2.75 4.42
C ILE A 399 -21.64 1.70 4.93
N VAL A 400 -21.16 0.63 5.58
CA VAL A 400 -22.01 -0.42 6.18
C VAL A 400 -22.58 -0.05 7.56
N ARG A 401 -22.11 1.03 8.21
CA ARG A 401 -22.51 1.47 9.55
C ARG A 401 -23.34 2.75 9.52
N GLU A 402 -22.95 3.69 8.68
CA GLU A 402 -23.54 5.03 8.58
C GLU A 402 -23.72 5.46 7.11
N PRO A 403 -24.46 4.68 6.30
CA PRO A 403 -24.54 4.90 4.85
C PRO A 403 -25.02 6.30 4.47
N ARG A 404 -26.05 6.83 5.14
CA ARG A 404 -26.57 8.19 4.86
C ARG A 404 -25.50 9.27 5.02
N ARG A 405 -24.66 9.15 6.06
CA ARG A 405 -23.61 10.12 6.37
C ARG A 405 -22.50 10.06 5.32
N VAL A 406 -22.06 8.85 4.96
CA VAL A 406 -21.07 8.66 3.91
C VAL A 406 -21.59 9.17 2.56
N LEU A 407 -22.84 8.86 2.19
CA LEU A 407 -23.45 9.38 0.95
C LEU A 407 -23.52 10.91 0.95
N GLN A 408 -23.83 11.54 2.07
CA GLN A 408 -23.81 13.00 2.21
C GLN A 408 -22.42 13.59 1.97
N GLU A 409 -21.33 12.90 2.34
CA GLU A 409 -19.96 13.33 2.04
C GLU A 409 -19.64 13.31 0.54
N PHE A 410 -20.31 12.45 -0.23
CA PHE A 410 -20.29 12.47 -1.71
C PHE A 410 -21.24 13.53 -2.31
N GLY A 411 -21.97 14.28 -1.49
CA GLY A 411 -23.02 15.20 -1.93
C GLY A 411 -24.34 14.51 -2.29
N CYS A 412 -24.48 13.22 -1.98
CA CYS A 412 -25.66 12.42 -2.27
C CYS A 412 -26.62 12.40 -1.06
N HIS A 413 -27.66 13.22 -1.13
CA HIS A 413 -28.67 13.32 -0.08
C HIS A 413 -29.83 12.35 -0.34
N ILE A 414 -29.99 11.34 0.51
CA ILE A 414 -31.09 10.38 0.44
C ILE A 414 -32.11 10.68 1.56
N ASP A 415 -33.37 10.87 1.17
CA ASP A 415 -34.50 11.13 2.07
C ASP A 415 -34.58 10.11 3.21
N GLN A 416 -34.97 10.55 4.41
CA GLN A 416 -35.03 9.71 5.61
C GLN A 416 -36.01 8.53 5.47
N ASN A 417 -37.09 8.72 4.71
CA ASN A 417 -38.11 7.71 4.48
C ASN A 417 -37.76 6.75 3.33
N LYS A 418 -36.77 7.08 2.50
CA LYS A 418 -36.27 6.19 1.44
C LYS A 418 -35.29 5.17 2.03
N GLN A 419 -35.56 3.87 1.86
CA GLN A 419 -34.67 2.81 2.36
C GLN A 419 -33.31 2.88 1.67
N ILE A 420 -32.22 2.67 2.41
CA ILE A 420 -30.91 2.39 1.82
C ILE A 420 -30.59 0.91 2.00
N ARG A 421 -30.17 0.26 0.92
CA ARG A 421 -29.66 -1.12 0.92
C ARG A 421 -28.17 -1.12 0.53
N VAL A 422 -27.33 -1.51 1.48
CA VAL A 422 -25.88 -1.65 1.26
C VAL A 422 -25.59 -3.09 0.84
N HIS A 423 -24.95 -3.27 -0.31
CA HIS A 423 -24.60 -4.57 -0.86
C HIS A 423 -23.10 -4.82 -0.66
N ASP A 424 -22.77 -5.73 0.24
CA ASP A 424 -21.40 -6.11 0.54
C ASP A 424 -20.96 -7.32 -0.30
N SER A 425 -19.98 -7.11 -1.16
CA SER A 425 -19.49 -8.08 -2.17
C SER A 425 -18.55 -9.09 -1.53
N THR A 426 -19.08 -9.99 -0.70
CA THR A 426 -18.30 -10.94 0.10
C THR A 426 -18.04 -12.28 -0.59
N ALA A 427 -18.65 -12.52 -1.75
CA ALA A 427 -18.57 -13.76 -2.52
C ALA A 427 -18.21 -13.50 -4.00
N ASP A 428 -18.33 -14.51 -4.86
CA ASP A 428 -18.12 -14.42 -6.31
C ASP A 428 -19.25 -13.73 -7.08
N THR A 429 -20.00 -12.88 -6.39
CA THR A 429 -20.94 -11.93 -6.97
C THR A 429 -20.25 -10.59 -7.22
N ARG A 430 -20.68 -9.86 -8.24
CA ARG A 430 -20.35 -8.46 -8.45
C ARG A 430 -21.64 -7.69 -8.55
N TYR A 431 -21.75 -6.59 -7.82
CA TYR A 431 -22.93 -5.75 -7.85
C TYR A 431 -22.75 -4.58 -8.80
N MET A 432 -23.85 -4.14 -9.41
CA MET A 432 -23.98 -2.85 -10.10
C MET A 432 -25.33 -2.24 -9.75
N VAL A 433 -25.39 -0.93 -9.51
CA VAL A 433 -26.66 -0.23 -9.33
C VAL A 433 -27.22 0.14 -10.70
N LEU A 434 -28.50 -0.14 -10.92
CA LEU A 434 -29.28 0.47 -12.00
C LEU A 434 -29.93 1.75 -11.43
N PRO A 435 -29.37 2.93 -11.68
CA PRO A 435 -29.90 4.19 -11.17
C PRO A 435 -31.27 4.51 -11.78
N GLN A 436 -32.04 5.38 -11.12
CA GLN A 436 -33.31 5.87 -11.68
C GLN A 436 -33.03 6.78 -12.88
N ARG A 437 -33.85 6.67 -13.92
CA ARG A 437 -33.81 7.60 -15.07
C ARG A 437 -34.17 9.01 -14.60
N PRO A 438 -33.38 10.05 -14.93
CA PRO A 438 -33.72 11.42 -14.56
C PRO A 438 -35.02 11.87 -15.23
N LYS A 439 -35.83 12.65 -14.49
CA LYS A 439 -37.08 13.23 -15.02
C LYS A 439 -36.78 14.21 -16.16
N GLY A 440 -37.66 14.29 -17.16
CA GLY A 440 -37.49 15.21 -18.29
C GLY A 440 -36.54 14.69 -19.38
N THR A 441 -36.12 13.42 -19.29
CA THR A 441 -35.23 12.78 -20.27
C THR A 441 -35.99 11.85 -21.23
N GLU A 442 -37.32 11.84 -21.21
CA GLU A 442 -38.16 10.84 -21.89
C GLU A 442 -37.91 10.78 -23.40
N ASN A 443 -37.56 11.93 -23.99
CA ASN A 443 -37.32 12.08 -25.43
C ASN A 443 -35.83 11.96 -25.84
N LEU A 444 -34.91 11.76 -24.89
CA LEU A 444 -33.49 11.63 -25.20
C LEU A 444 -33.20 10.27 -25.85
N SER A 445 -32.26 10.29 -26.80
CA SER A 445 -31.67 9.10 -27.40
C SER A 445 -30.83 8.30 -26.39
N GLU A 446 -30.55 7.05 -26.72
CA GLU A 446 -29.71 6.19 -25.86
C GLU A 446 -28.30 6.79 -25.72
N GLU A 447 -27.75 7.36 -26.80
CA GLU A 447 -26.46 8.04 -26.85
C GLU A 447 -26.39 9.25 -25.92
N GLU A 448 -27.47 10.04 -25.87
CA GLU A 448 -27.58 11.17 -24.94
C GLU A 448 -27.72 10.69 -23.49
N LEU A 449 -28.49 9.62 -23.24
CA LEU A 449 -28.64 9.04 -21.91
C LEU A 449 -27.32 8.46 -21.38
N ILE A 450 -26.50 7.85 -22.24
CA ILE A 450 -25.16 7.33 -21.87
C ILE A 450 -24.29 8.43 -21.24
N GLN A 451 -24.34 9.66 -21.76
CA GLN A 451 -23.54 10.78 -21.22
C GLN A 451 -23.97 11.22 -19.82
N MET A 452 -25.21 10.92 -19.42
CA MET A 452 -25.70 11.21 -18.08
C MET A 452 -25.26 10.16 -17.07
N VAL A 453 -25.00 8.93 -17.51
CA VAL A 453 -24.70 7.84 -16.60
C VAL A 453 -23.27 7.93 -16.07
N THR A 454 -23.14 8.08 -14.76
CA THR A 454 -21.84 8.15 -14.09
C THR A 454 -21.49 6.84 -13.39
N ARG A 455 -20.18 6.57 -13.26
CA ARG A 455 -19.67 5.46 -12.44
C ARG A 455 -20.20 5.53 -11.00
N ASP A 456 -20.27 6.74 -10.43
CA ASP A 456 -20.70 6.96 -9.06
C ASP A 456 -22.20 6.67 -8.88
N GLY A 457 -23.02 6.95 -9.89
CA GLY A 457 -24.42 6.51 -9.96
C GLY A 457 -24.56 4.99 -10.03
N MET A 458 -23.70 4.32 -10.81
CA MET A 458 -23.67 2.85 -10.91
C MET A 458 -23.09 2.15 -9.66
N LEU A 459 -22.44 2.90 -8.76
CA LEU A 459 -22.04 2.42 -7.42
C LEU A 459 -23.04 2.80 -6.33
N GLY A 460 -23.97 3.70 -6.63
CA GLY A 460 -24.96 4.21 -5.69
C GLY A 460 -24.41 5.26 -4.73
N VAL A 461 -23.26 5.87 -5.02
CA VAL A 461 -22.70 6.97 -4.21
C VAL A 461 -23.11 8.36 -4.71
N ALA A 462 -23.77 8.43 -5.87
CA ALA A 462 -24.36 9.64 -6.43
C ALA A 462 -25.75 9.35 -7.01
N LEU A 463 -26.56 10.41 -7.14
CA LEU A 463 -27.75 10.41 -7.99
C LEU A 463 -27.38 10.84 -9.42
N ILE A 464 -28.25 10.54 -10.38
CA ILE A 464 -28.10 10.95 -11.79
C ILE A 464 -29.21 11.91 -12.14
#